data_AF-A0AAV4JIB6-F1
#
_entry.id   AF-A0AAV4JIB6-F1
#
_cell.length_a   1.000
_cell.length_b   1.000
_cell.length_c   1.000
_cell.angle_alpha   90.00
_cell.angle_beta   90.00
_cell.angle_gamma   90.00
#
_symmetry.space_group_name_H-M   'P 1'
#
loop_
_entity.id
_entity.type
_entity.pdbx_description
1 polymer ?
#
loop_
_entity_poly.entity_id
_entity_poly.type
_entity_poly.pdbx_seq_one_letter_code
_entity_poly.pdbx_strand_id
1 'polypeptide(L)'
;MKNMPHVIISSQVRLDVGPTFVGDEWSDPELMESLNASLIKQLGNNYAQYKTELAPRQVLDRLETKGFRLLAMTGVGQTCIWTLHKEPSTVSACSNDDFDSSKCMDISSTNEMNSPSNTELKSNASQ
;
A
#
# COMPACT_ATOMS: atom_id res chain seq x y z
N MET A 1 -14.29 11.25 -7.58
CA MET A 1 -12.89 11.17 -8.05
C MET A 1 -12.76 9.92 -8.90
N LYS A 2 -12.13 10.01 -10.09
CA LYS A 2 -11.94 8.85 -10.98
C LYS A 2 -10.89 7.95 -10.31
N ASN A 3 -11.30 6.78 -9.83
CA ASN A 3 -10.36 5.84 -9.21
C ASN A 3 -9.46 5.25 -10.31
N MET A 4 -8.18 5.64 -10.32
CA MET A 4 -7.17 5.08 -11.24
C MET A 4 -6.17 4.24 -10.44
N PRO A 5 -6.47 2.94 -10.24
CA PRO A 5 -5.67 2.09 -9.36
C PRO A 5 -4.33 1.72 -9.99
N HIS A 6 -4.16 1.82 -11.30
CA HIS A 6 -2.93 1.45 -11.99
C HIS A 6 -2.19 2.67 -12.51
N VAL A 7 -0.87 2.64 -12.39
CA VAL A 7 0.05 3.62 -12.99
C VAL A 7 1.13 2.87 -13.75
N ILE A 8 1.47 3.37 -14.93
CA ILE A 8 2.61 2.89 -15.72
C ILE A 8 3.58 4.05 -15.84
N ILE A 9 4.79 3.88 -15.33
CA ILE A 9 5.88 4.84 -15.51
C ILE A 9 6.97 4.24 -16.40
N SER A 10 7.69 5.09 -17.13
CA SER A 10 8.82 4.64 -17.94
C SER A 10 9.95 5.65 -17.97
N SER A 11 11.17 5.15 -18.15
CA SER A 11 12.37 5.97 -18.32
C SER A 11 13.32 5.26 -19.27
N GLN A 12 14.02 6.03 -20.09
CA GLN A 12 15.09 5.50 -20.93
C GLN A 12 16.38 5.39 -20.12
N VAL A 13 17.27 4.46 -20.49
CA VAL A 13 18.57 4.38 -19.83
C VAL A 13 19.38 5.66 -20.06
N ARG A 14 20.19 6.11 -19.07
CA ARG A 14 20.49 5.46 -17.78
C ARG A 14 19.50 5.86 -16.68
N LEU A 15 19.21 4.92 -15.77
CA LEU A 15 18.14 5.03 -14.78
C LEU A 15 18.49 5.86 -13.54
N ASP A 16 19.74 6.33 -13.44
CA ASP A 16 20.25 7.18 -12.36
C ASP A 16 19.89 8.66 -12.52
N VAL A 17 19.35 9.04 -13.68
CA VAL A 17 18.92 10.40 -14.00
C VAL A 17 17.53 10.39 -14.63
N GLY A 18 16.83 11.52 -14.53
CA GLY A 18 15.61 11.74 -15.29
C GLY A 18 15.86 11.94 -16.79
N PRO A 19 14.80 12.06 -17.59
CA PRO A 19 13.42 12.18 -17.14
C PRO A 19 12.70 10.85 -16.96
N THR A 20 11.59 10.89 -16.23
CA THR A 20 10.62 9.78 -16.12
C THR A 20 9.27 10.23 -16.66
N PHE A 21 8.68 9.44 -17.55
CA PHE A 21 7.30 9.59 -17.99
C PHE A 21 6.39 8.88 -17.00
N VAL A 22 5.39 9.58 -16.47
CA VAL A 22 4.62 9.14 -15.29
C VAL A 22 3.12 9.01 -15.52
N GLY A 23 2.64 9.38 -16.71
CA GLY A 23 1.23 9.30 -17.06
C GLY A 23 0.94 9.74 -18.49
N ASP A 24 -0.27 9.46 -18.94
CA ASP A 24 -0.89 9.94 -20.18
C ASP A 24 -1.78 11.17 -19.93
N GLU A 25 -2.42 11.69 -20.98
CA GLU A 25 -3.30 12.85 -20.91
C GLU A 25 -4.55 12.69 -20.03
N TRP A 26 -4.89 11.44 -19.63
CA TRP A 26 -6.05 11.14 -18.79
C TRP A 26 -5.67 10.76 -17.36
N SER A 27 -4.37 10.84 -17.03
CA SER A 27 -3.83 10.56 -15.72
C SER A 27 -4.31 11.57 -14.67
N ASP A 28 -4.28 11.16 -13.40
CA ASP A 28 -4.88 11.92 -12.30
C ASP A 28 -4.08 13.21 -12.07
N PRO A 29 -4.65 14.40 -12.33
CA PRO A 29 -3.89 15.64 -12.26
C PRO A 29 -3.28 15.90 -10.88
N GLU A 30 -3.96 15.52 -9.79
CA GLU A 30 -3.45 15.70 -8.42
C GLU A 30 -2.24 14.77 -8.16
N LEU A 31 -2.29 13.54 -8.69
CA LEU A 31 -1.17 12.62 -8.63
C LEU A 31 0.01 13.17 -9.45
N MET A 32 -0.23 13.64 -10.67
CA MET A 32 0.81 14.17 -11.56
C MET A 32 1.50 15.41 -10.96
N GLU A 33 0.72 16.30 -10.33
CA GLU A 33 1.24 17.45 -9.59
C GLU A 33 2.16 16.99 -8.44
N SER A 34 1.76 15.98 -7.67
CA SER A 34 2.59 15.45 -6.57
C SER A 34 3.93 14.83 -7.04
N LEU A 35 3.99 14.38 -8.29
CA LEU A 35 5.20 13.88 -8.95
C LEU A 35 6.04 14.98 -9.60
N ASN A 36 5.63 16.25 -9.45
CA ASN A 36 6.24 17.42 -10.09
C ASN A 36 6.33 17.23 -11.62
N ALA A 37 5.27 16.66 -12.20
CA ALA A 37 5.21 16.34 -13.62
C ALA A 37 4.48 17.43 -14.41
N SER A 38 4.92 17.64 -15.66
CA SER A 38 4.29 18.56 -16.61
C SER A 38 3.75 17.78 -17.80
N LEU A 39 2.56 18.13 -18.27
CA LEU A 39 1.98 17.56 -19.48
C LEU A 39 2.71 18.12 -20.70
N ILE A 40 3.33 17.25 -21.49
CA ILE A 40 4.05 17.60 -22.71
C ILE A 40 3.47 16.88 -23.92
N LYS A 41 3.52 17.53 -25.07
CA LYS A 41 3.20 16.92 -26.37
C LYS A 41 4.41 17.07 -27.28
N GLN A 42 5.11 15.98 -27.55
CA GLN A 42 6.23 15.98 -28.48
C GLN A 42 5.72 16.25 -29.91
N LEU A 43 6.53 16.96 -30.70
CA LEU A 43 6.19 17.23 -32.10
C LEU A 43 6.00 15.92 -32.87
N GLY A 44 4.87 15.81 -33.57
CA GLY A 44 4.52 14.60 -34.33
C GLY A 44 3.69 13.58 -33.55
N ASN A 45 3.57 13.70 -32.22
CA ASN A 45 2.69 12.83 -31.45
C ASN A 45 1.25 13.35 -31.48
N ASN A 46 0.29 12.42 -31.56
CA ASN A 46 -1.13 12.73 -31.42
C ASN A 46 -1.62 12.74 -29.97
N TYR A 47 -0.76 12.33 -29.03
CA TYR A 47 -1.05 12.19 -27.60
C TYR A 47 -0.11 13.08 -26.78
N ALA A 48 -0.54 13.43 -25.56
CA ALA A 48 0.29 14.10 -24.56
C ALA A 48 0.65 13.14 -23.41
N GLN A 49 1.77 13.41 -22.74
CA GLN A 49 2.26 12.59 -21.64
C GLN A 49 2.81 13.47 -20.52
N TYR A 50 2.64 13.02 -19.29
CA TYR A 50 3.26 13.66 -18.13
C TYR A 50 4.71 13.23 -18.01
N LYS A 51 5.60 14.22 -17.90
CA LYS A 51 7.04 14.06 -17.73
C LYS A 51 7.49 14.76 -16.46
N THR A 52 8.33 14.10 -15.66
CA THR A 52 9.06 14.71 -14.53
C THR A 52 10.56 14.57 -14.75
N GLU A 53 11.35 15.52 -14.25
CA GLU A 53 12.82 15.47 -14.31
C GLU A 53 13.43 14.56 -13.25
N LEU A 54 12.59 13.97 -12.38
CA LEU A 54 13.03 13.01 -11.37
C LEU A 54 13.52 11.71 -12.02
N ALA A 55 14.53 11.10 -11.40
CA ALA A 55 14.96 9.74 -11.73
C ALA A 55 13.86 8.74 -11.34
N PRO A 56 13.74 7.59 -12.03
CA PRO A 56 12.68 6.61 -11.78
C PRO A 56 12.62 6.14 -10.33
N ARG A 57 13.77 6.00 -9.65
CA ARG A 57 13.83 5.66 -8.21
C ARG A 57 13.07 6.68 -7.35
N GLN A 58 13.25 7.98 -7.60
CA GLN A 58 12.57 9.04 -6.84
C GLN A 58 11.06 9.06 -7.13
N VAL A 59 10.65 8.72 -8.35
CA VAL A 59 9.24 8.58 -8.72
C VAL A 59 8.60 7.40 -7.98
N LEU A 60 9.28 6.25 -7.95
CA LEU A 60 8.81 5.07 -7.22
C LEU A 60 8.63 5.36 -5.73
N ASP A 61 9.60 6.02 -5.08
CA ASP A 61 9.48 6.44 -3.67
C ASP A 61 8.21 7.29 -3.45
N ARG A 62 7.95 8.28 -4.32
CA ARG A 62 6.78 9.16 -4.19
C ARG A 62 5.48 8.40 -4.41
N LEU A 63 5.43 7.51 -5.40
CA LEU A 63 4.26 6.67 -5.64
C LEU A 63 3.97 5.75 -4.45
N GLU A 64 5.01 5.23 -3.78
CA GLU A 64 4.87 4.45 -2.55
C GLU A 64 4.21 5.27 -1.44
N THR A 65 4.60 6.53 -1.24
CA THR A 65 3.92 7.42 -0.26
C THR A 65 2.44 7.67 -0.57
N LYS A 66 2.02 7.46 -1.82
CA LYS A 66 0.62 7.58 -2.26
C LYS A 66 -0.15 6.26 -2.19
N GLY A 67 0.49 5.18 -1.72
CA GLY A 67 -0.11 3.86 -1.55
C GLY A 67 -0.02 2.96 -2.78
N PHE A 68 0.79 3.31 -3.78
CA PHE A 68 1.05 2.43 -4.92
C PHE A 68 2.13 1.42 -4.55
N ARG A 69 1.94 0.17 -4.98
CA ARG A 69 2.93 -0.91 -4.88
C ARG A 69 3.39 -1.31 -6.28
N LEU A 70 4.68 -1.59 -6.42
CA LEU A 70 5.23 -2.12 -7.65
C LEU A 70 4.67 -3.53 -7.91
N LEU A 71 4.05 -3.73 -9.08
CA LEU A 71 3.56 -5.04 -9.52
C LEU A 71 4.56 -5.75 -10.42
N ALA A 72 5.08 -5.03 -11.42
CA ALA A 72 5.95 -5.60 -12.44
C ALA A 72 6.90 -4.56 -13.01
N MET A 73 8.03 -5.03 -13.53
CA MET A 73 9.01 -4.25 -14.26
C MET A 73 9.41 -5.00 -15.53
N THR A 74 9.56 -4.29 -16.64
CA THR A 74 10.08 -4.85 -17.90
C THR A 74 10.97 -3.86 -18.63
N GLY A 75 11.81 -4.37 -19.55
CA GLY A 75 12.63 -3.58 -20.46
C GLY A 75 12.21 -3.79 -21.90
N VAL A 76 12.08 -2.71 -22.67
CA VAL A 76 11.78 -2.72 -24.11
C VAL A 76 12.76 -1.81 -24.82
N GLY A 77 13.73 -2.39 -25.52
CA GLY A 77 14.82 -1.64 -26.16
C GLY A 77 15.67 -0.90 -25.12
N GLN A 78 15.68 0.43 -25.17
CA GLN A 78 16.39 1.29 -24.20
C GLN A 78 15.49 1.82 -23.09
N THR A 79 14.23 1.37 -23.03
CA THR A 79 13.22 1.87 -22.09
C THR A 79 12.95 0.84 -21.00
N CYS A 80 12.98 1.26 -19.75
CA CYS A 80 12.46 0.51 -18.61
C CYS A 80 11.06 1.00 -18.26
N ILE A 81 10.18 0.05 -17.92
CA ILE A 81 8.77 0.29 -17.62
C ILE A 81 8.45 -0.35 -16.28
N TRP A 82 7.72 0.37 -15.42
CA TRP A 82 7.22 -0.13 -14.14
C TRP A 82 5.71 0.02 -14.11
N THR A 83 5.02 -1.06 -13.77
CA THR A 83 3.59 -1.07 -13.50
C THR A 83 3.37 -1.11 -12.01
N LEU A 84 2.62 -0.15 -11.49
CA LEU A 84 2.26 -0.04 -10.09
C LEU A 84 0.74 -0.11 -9.90
N HIS A 85 0.32 -0.58 -8.74
CA HIS A 85 -1.09 -0.68 -8.37
C HIS A 85 -1.35 -0.15 -6.96
N LYS A 86 -2.46 0.56 -6.80
CA LYS A 86 -2.99 1.02 -5.52
C LYS A 86 -4.26 0.23 -5.22
N GLU A 87 -4.25 -0.50 -4.12
CA GLU A 87 -5.41 -1.23 -3.65
C GLU A 87 -6.58 -0.26 -3.39
N PRO A 88 -7.82 -0.66 -3.71
CA PRO A 88 -8.97 0.12 -3.30
C PRO A 88 -8.96 0.23 -1.77
N SER A 89 -9.12 1.44 -1.24
CA SER A 89 -9.24 1.65 0.20
C SER A 89 -10.45 0.85 0.71
N THR A 90 -10.19 -0.33 1.25
CA THR A 90 -11.20 -1.10 1.97
C THR A 90 -11.49 -0.30 3.23
N VAL A 91 -12.59 0.44 3.21
CA VAL A 91 -13.16 0.96 4.45
C VAL A 91 -13.51 -0.30 5.26
N SER A 92 -12.67 -0.65 6.23
CA SER A 92 -12.97 -1.70 7.18
C SER A 92 -14.20 -1.23 7.97
N ALA A 93 -15.37 -1.69 7.58
CA ALA A 93 -16.56 -1.61 8.41
C ALA A 93 -16.34 -2.56 9.60
N CYS A 94 -15.62 -2.10 10.62
CA CYS A 94 -15.61 -2.69 11.95
C CYS A 94 -16.31 -1.73 12.90
N SER A 95 -17.29 -2.30 13.61
CA SER A 95 -18.40 -1.73 14.36
C SER A 95 -18.01 -0.83 15.53
N ASN A 96 -18.84 0.18 15.78
CA ASN A 96 -18.97 0.79 17.11
C ASN A 96 -19.62 -0.26 18.02
N ASP A 97 -18.84 -0.97 18.82
CA ASP A 97 -19.35 -1.66 19.99
C ASP A 97 -19.00 -0.82 21.21
N ASP A 98 -20.02 -0.14 21.74
CA ASP A 98 -20.00 0.62 22.98
C ASP A 98 -19.51 -0.25 24.14
N PHE A 99 -18.32 0.06 24.66
CA PHE A 99 -17.86 -0.50 25.94
C PHE A 99 -18.57 0.25 27.09
N ASP A 100 -19.77 -0.21 27.44
CA ASP A 100 -20.49 0.25 28.64
C ASP A 100 -19.77 -0.25 29.90
N SER A 101 -19.05 0.66 30.57
CA SER A 101 -18.31 0.42 31.81
C SER A 101 -19.17 0.24 33.07
N SER A 102 -20.49 0.10 32.95
CA SER A 102 -21.42 0.23 34.10
C SER A 102 -21.75 -1.08 34.83
N LYS A 103 -20.99 -2.16 34.64
CA LYS A 103 -21.27 -3.45 35.30
C LYS A 103 -20.08 -4.04 36.05
N CYS A 104 -19.44 -3.23 36.89
CA CYS A 104 -18.58 -3.71 37.97
C CYS A 104 -19.26 -3.38 39.29
N MET A 105 -20.01 -4.34 39.85
CA MET A 105 -20.38 -4.32 41.26
C MET A 105 -19.58 -5.40 41.98
N ASP A 106 -18.84 -4.95 42.98
CA ASP A 106 -18.05 -5.71 43.93
C ASP A 106 -18.90 -6.72 44.70
N ILE A 107 -18.41 -7.96 44.84
CA ILE A 107 -18.71 -8.79 46.02
C ILE A 107 -17.43 -9.50 46.44
N SER A 108 -16.87 -9.02 47.55
CA SER A 108 -15.89 -9.74 48.34
C SER A 108 -16.62 -10.59 49.39
N SER A 109 -16.08 -11.79 49.61
CA SER A 109 -16.22 -12.64 50.81
C SER A 109 -17.52 -13.43 51.01
N THR A 110 -17.47 -14.76 50.90
CA THR A 110 -17.57 -15.69 52.06
C THR A 110 -17.28 -17.15 51.66
N ASN A 111 -16.70 -17.85 52.63
CA ASN A 111 -16.12 -19.21 52.63
C ASN A 111 -17.09 -20.33 52.21
N GLU A 112 -16.57 -21.46 51.71
CA GLU A 112 -16.45 -22.70 52.50
C GLU A 112 -15.72 -23.85 51.78
N MET A 113 -15.13 -24.71 52.62
CA MET A 113 -14.21 -25.81 52.35
C MET A 113 -14.85 -26.99 51.61
N ASN A 114 -14.12 -27.62 50.68
CA ASN A 114 -13.92 -29.07 50.73
C ASN A 114 -12.79 -29.55 49.80
N SER A 115 -11.83 -30.28 50.36
CA SER A 115 -10.99 -31.28 49.67
C SER A 115 -11.55 -32.66 50.08
N PRO A 116 -11.43 -33.76 49.30
CA PRO A 116 -10.12 -34.41 49.19
C PRO A 116 -9.82 -35.22 47.90
N SER A 117 -8.51 -35.34 47.63
CA SER A 117 -7.72 -36.54 47.26
C SER A 117 -7.93 -37.36 45.97
N ASN A 118 -6.76 -37.71 45.40
CA ASN A 118 -6.36 -38.87 44.57
C ASN A 118 -6.61 -38.73 43.05
N THR A 119 -5.68 -39.05 42.12
CA THR A 119 -4.51 -39.94 42.14
C THR A 119 -3.54 -39.54 41.02
N GLU A 120 -2.25 -39.79 41.22
CA GLU A 120 -1.17 -39.73 40.22
C GLU A 120 -1.42 -40.58 38.97
N LEU A 121 -0.85 -40.17 37.83
CA LEU A 121 -0.07 -41.07 36.94
C LEU A 121 0.78 -40.23 35.96
N LYS A 122 2.11 -40.38 36.09
CA LYS A 122 3.14 -39.96 35.14
C LYS A 122 3.31 -41.00 34.04
N SER A 123 3.62 -40.57 32.81
CA SER A 123 4.65 -41.16 31.91
C SER A 123 4.60 -40.40 30.57
N ASN A 124 5.63 -39.60 30.23
CA ASN A 124 6.83 -39.98 29.45
C ASN A 124 6.52 -40.72 28.14
N ALA A 125 6.82 -40.10 26.99
CA ALA A 125 8.06 -40.37 26.25
C ALA A 125 7.98 -39.84 24.81
N SER A 126 9.12 -39.32 24.37
CA SER A 126 9.45 -38.83 23.04
C SER A 126 9.35 -39.89 21.93
N GLN A 127 9.05 -39.43 20.72
CA GLN A 127 9.72 -39.86 19.49
C GLN A 127 10.13 -38.61 18.72
#